data_AF-A0A2D6LPF2-F1
#
_entry.id   AF-A0A2D6LPF2-F1
#
_cell.length_a   1.000
_cell.length_b   1.000
_cell.length_c   1.000
_cell.angle_alpha   90.00
_cell.angle_beta   90.00
_cell.angle_gamma   90.00
#
_symmetry.space_group_name_H-M   'P 1'
#
loop_
_entity.id
_entity.type
_entity.pdbx_description
1 polymer ?
#
loop_
_entity_poly.entity_id
_entity_poly.type
_entity_poly.pdbx_seq_one_letter_code
_entity_poly.pdbx_strand_id
1 'polypeptide(L)'
;MAEEEKKEQASEKLEEEQEVEEEEIDDSKLPFPRATIVNMLRKHLSSGKQIKGQVKNEMNIWLGKMVERIADKMNSYPYTYVDGSMLREAIEPYENIQDIEKEKERIIKQLEAVKAACDVLILEVDRKFIK
;
A
#
# COMPACT_ATOMS: atom_id res chain seq x y z
N MET A 1 11.56 -18.29 -36.86
CA MET A 1 12.40 -18.00 -35.68
C MET A 1 12.90 -16.55 -35.69
N ALA A 2 13.77 -16.12 -36.62
CA ALA A 2 14.27 -14.72 -36.63
C ALA A 2 13.23 -13.62 -36.97
N GLU A 3 12.09 -14.00 -37.55
CA GLU A 3 11.00 -13.07 -37.92
C GLU A 3 9.94 -12.90 -36.82
N GLU A 4 9.77 -13.88 -35.93
CA GLU A 4 8.85 -13.80 -34.80
C GLU A 4 9.46 -12.99 -33.65
N GLU A 5 10.76 -13.18 -33.38
CA GLU A 5 11.50 -12.37 -32.38
C GLU A 5 11.55 -10.89 -32.76
N LYS A 6 11.60 -10.56 -34.07
CA LYS A 6 11.53 -9.18 -34.56
C LYS A 6 10.13 -8.57 -34.42
N LYS A 7 9.07 -9.37 -34.47
CA LYS A 7 7.68 -8.92 -34.32
C LYS A 7 7.34 -8.64 -32.87
N GLU A 8 7.83 -9.46 -31.93
CA GLU A 8 7.69 -9.22 -30.49
C GLU A 8 8.49 -7.98 -30.05
N GLN A 9 9.74 -7.84 -30.50
CA GLN A 9 10.54 -6.64 -30.19
C GLN A 9 10.01 -5.35 -30.85
N ALA A 10 9.33 -5.46 -32.00
CA ALA A 10 8.66 -4.33 -32.63
C ALA A 10 7.34 -3.97 -31.91
N SER A 11 6.61 -4.97 -31.41
CA SER A 11 5.39 -4.76 -30.62
C SER A 11 5.69 -4.09 -29.27
N GLU A 12 6.78 -4.47 -28.61
CA GLU A 12 7.22 -3.82 -27.36
C GLU A 12 7.66 -2.37 -27.60
N LYS A 13 8.33 -2.07 -28.72
CA LYS A 13 8.72 -0.69 -29.08
C LYS A 13 7.55 0.19 -29.54
N LEU A 14 6.55 -0.39 -30.21
CA LEU A 14 5.36 0.35 -30.67
C LEU A 14 4.40 0.70 -29.52
N GLU A 15 4.45 -0.02 -28.40
CA GLU A 15 3.64 0.30 -27.21
C GLU A 15 4.25 1.40 -26.32
N GLU A 16 5.52 1.76 -26.53
CA GLU A 16 6.16 2.89 -25.85
C GLU A 16 5.80 4.26 -26.48
N GLU A 17 5.37 4.31 -27.74
CA GLU A 17 5.19 5.58 -28.49
C GLU A 17 3.79 6.22 -28.40
N GLN A 18 2.84 5.63 -27.66
CA GLN A 18 1.55 6.30 -27.39
C GLN A 18 1.60 7.04 -26.05
N GLU A 19 2.50 8.03 -25.96
CA GLU A 19 2.42 9.10 -24.98
C GLU A 19 1.26 10.02 -25.35
N VAL A 20 0.09 9.72 -24.76
CA VAL A 20 -0.96 10.73 -24.62
C VAL A 20 -0.38 11.82 -23.73
N GLU A 21 -0.28 13.04 -24.27
CA GLU A 21 0.16 14.26 -23.57
C GLU A 21 -0.48 14.34 -22.16
N GLU A 22 0.25 13.89 -21.15
CA GLU A 22 -0.08 14.04 -19.74
C GLU A 22 1.04 14.87 -19.13
N GLU A 23 0.67 15.95 -18.42
CA GLU A 23 1.58 16.90 -17.77
C GLU A 23 2.85 16.21 -17.25
N GLU A 24 3.96 16.37 -18.00
CA GLU A 24 5.24 15.80 -17.65
C GLU A 24 5.74 16.48 -16.38
N ILE A 25 5.46 15.86 -15.24
CA ILE A 25 6.25 16.11 -14.04
C ILE A 25 7.67 15.73 -14.40
N ASP A 26 8.56 16.72 -14.41
CA ASP A 26 10.00 16.55 -14.63
C ASP A 26 10.50 15.36 -13.81
N ASP A 27 10.97 14.32 -14.51
CA ASP A 27 11.46 13.08 -13.92
C ASP A 27 12.57 13.33 -12.89
N SER A 28 13.26 14.48 -12.94
CA SER A 28 14.25 14.89 -11.93
C SER A 28 13.65 15.12 -10.53
N LYS A 29 12.33 15.33 -10.44
CA LYS A 29 11.61 15.57 -9.19
C LYS A 29 11.04 14.29 -8.58
N LEU A 30 11.14 13.16 -9.27
CA LEU A 30 10.61 11.89 -8.77
C LEU A 30 11.59 11.25 -7.76
N PRO A 31 11.10 10.74 -6.62
CA PRO A 31 11.95 10.07 -5.62
C PRO A 31 12.72 8.85 -6.16
N PHE A 32 12.16 8.16 -7.15
CA PHE A 32 12.75 6.95 -7.73
C PHE A 32 12.81 7.01 -9.26
N PRO A 33 13.66 6.19 -9.91
CA PRO A 33 13.63 6.03 -11.36
C PRO A 33 12.27 5.51 -11.84
N ARG A 34 11.62 6.27 -12.73
CA ARG A 34 10.30 5.95 -13.30
C ARG A 34 10.26 4.53 -13.90
N ALA A 35 11.28 4.16 -14.68
CA ALA A 35 11.37 2.86 -15.33
C ALA A 35 11.34 1.68 -14.33
N THR A 36 11.98 1.84 -13.16
CA THR A 36 11.97 0.80 -12.11
C THR A 36 10.57 0.55 -11.59
N ILE A 37 9.78 1.62 -11.35
CA ILE A 37 8.39 1.50 -10.90
C ILE A 37 7.53 0.84 -11.98
N VAL A 38 7.67 1.26 -13.24
CA VAL A 38 6.93 0.67 -14.37
C VAL A 38 7.23 -0.82 -14.51
N ASN A 39 8.51 -1.21 -14.43
CA ASN A 39 8.91 -2.61 -14.53
C ASN A 39 8.34 -3.47 -13.40
N MET A 40 8.27 -2.95 -12.17
CA MET A 40 7.59 -3.64 -11.07
C MET A 40 6.10 -3.79 -11.33
N LEU A 41 5.43 -2.73 -11.79
CA LEU A 41 3.99 -2.78 -12.11
C LEU A 41 3.71 -3.80 -13.23
N ARG A 42 4.54 -3.82 -14.28
CA ARG A 42 4.40 -4.75 -15.41
C ARG A 42 4.53 -6.22 -15.04
N LYS A 43 5.29 -6.57 -14.00
CA LYS A 43 5.39 -7.95 -13.49
C LYS A 43 4.07 -8.47 -12.90
N HIS A 44 3.17 -7.58 -12.49
CA HIS A 44 1.93 -7.94 -11.80
C HIS A 44 0.66 -7.57 -12.57
N LEU A 45 0.74 -6.65 -13.54
CA LEU A 45 -0.38 -6.29 -14.41
C LEU A 45 -0.44 -7.20 -15.63
N SER A 46 -1.64 -7.48 -16.13
CA SER A 46 -1.83 -8.23 -17.38
C SER A 46 -1.21 -7.46 -18.56
N SER A 47 -0.59 -8.19 -19.49
CA SER A 47 0.14 -7.63 -20.65
C SER A 47 -0.65 -6.57 -21.43
N GLY A 48 -1.94 -6.80 -21.69
CA GLY A 48 -2.78 -5.86 -22.44
C GLY A 48 -3.25 -4.60 -21.69
N LYS A 49 -2.84 -4.35 -20.44
CA LYS A 49 -3.23 -3.15 -19.70
C LYS A 49 -2.23 -2.02 -19.93
N GLN A 50 -2.68 -0.85 -20.37
CA GLN A 50 -1.82 0.34 -20.43
C GLN A 50 -1.73 1.02 -19.05
N ILE A 51 -0.54 1.54 -18.70
CA ILE A 51 -0.31 2.29 -17.46
C ILE A 51 -0.19 3.77 -17.83
N LYS A 52 -1.15 4.59 -17.38
CA LYS A 52 -1.13 6.04 -17.60
C LYS A 52 0.05 6.72 -16.90
N GLY A 53 0.52 7.84 -17.44
CA GLY A 53 1.62 8.63 -16.88
C GLY A 53 1.34 9.09 -15.45
N GLN A 54 0.12 9.55 -15.18
CA GLN A 54 -0.33 9.91 -13.84
C GLN A 54 -0.12 8.76 -12.82
N VAL A 55 -0.49 7.53 -13.18
CA VAL A 55 -0.34 6.36 -12.28
C VAL A 55 1.13 6.07 -11.98
N LYS A 56 2.01 6.22 -12.98
CA LYS A 56 3.46 6.06 -12.80
C LYS A 56 4.00 7.10 -11.81
N ASN A 57 3.58 8.36 -11.98
CA ASN A 57 3.99 9.49 -11.14
C ASN A 57 3.50 9.34 -9.71
N GLU A 58 2.20 9.10 -9.52
CA GLU A 58 1.59 8.99 -8.20
C GLU A 58 2.14 7.80 -7.41
N MET A 59 2.34 6.65 -8.07
CA MET A 59 2.95 5.48 -7.44
C MET A 59 4.36 5.80 -6.95
N ASN A 60 5.16 6.50 -7.76
CA ASN A 60 6.52 6.89 -7.42
C ASN A 60 6.56 7.82 -6.19
N ILE A 61 5.73 8.88 -6.21
CA ILE A 61 5.61 9.82 -5.09
C ILE A 61 5.12 9.11 -3.83
N TRP A 62 4.14 8.21 -3.96
CA TRP A 62 3.59 7.45 -2.83
C TRP A 62 4.64 6.54 -2.18
N LEU A 63 5.45 5.84 -2.98
CA LEU A 63 6.57 5.05 -2.47
C LEU A 63 7.59 5.93 -1.74
N GLY A 64 7.83 7.16 -2.22
CA GLY A 64 8.74 8.10 -1.57
C GLY A 64 8.23 8.45 -0.17
N LYS A 65 6.95 8.83 -0.07
CA LYS A 65 6.27 9.08 1.21
C LYS A 65 6.24 7.86 2.12
N MET A 66 6.21 6.64 1.57
CA MET A 66 6.29 5.42 2.37
C MET A 66 7.66 5.29 3.03
N VAL A 67 8.74 5.53 2.28
CA VAL A 67 10.10 5.52 2.82
C VAL A 67 10.27 6.60 3.90
N GLU A 68 9.75 7.80 3.69
CA GLU A 68 9.75 8.88 4.70
C GLU A 68 9.08 8.43 6.01
N ARG A 69 7.90 7.81 5.95
CA ARG A 69 7.20 7.32 7.15
C ARG A 69 7.98 6.23 7.88
N ILE A 70 8.56 5.28 7.14
CA ILE A 70 9.39 4.21 7.71
C ILE A 70 10.64 4.83 8.36
N ALA A 71 11.26 5.81 7.71
CA ALA A 71 12.41 6.53 8.24
C ALA A 71 12.08 7.31 9.52
N ASP A 72 10.95 8.02 9.58
CA ASP A 72 10.49 8.71 10.79
C ASP A 72 10.27 7.74 11.95
N LYS A 73 9.69 6.57 11.68
CA LYS A 73 9.49 5.52 12.68
C LYS A 73 10.83 4.96 13.17
N MET A 74 11.78 4.69 12.27
CA MET A 74 13.13 4.26 12.66
C MET A 74 13.89 5.35 13.42
N ASN A 75 13.66 6.62 13.13
CA ASN A 75 14.28 7.74 13.85
C ASN A 75 13.69 7.97 15.24
N SER A 76 12.54 7.34 15.57
CA SER A 76 11.93 7.43 16.90
C SER A 76 12.72 6.67 17.97
N TYR A 77 13.62 5.76 17.59
CA TYR A 77 14.45 5.05 18.54
C TYR A 77 15.58 5.93 19.09
N PRO A 78 15.89 5.89 20.40
CA PRO A 78 16.86 6.77 21.04
C PRO A 78 18.32 6.33 20.82
N TYR A 79 18.62 5.74 19.67
CA TYR A 79 19.95 5.22 19.32
C TYR A 79 20.56 6.02 18.18
N THR A 80 21.89 6.09 18.13
CA THR A 80 22.63 6.84 17.10
C THR A 80 22.73 6.09 15.77
N TYR A 81 22.32 4.83 15.73
CA TYR A 81 22.33 3.99 14.54
C TYR A 81 20.97 3.34 14.35
N VAL A 82 20.64 3.03 13.10
CA VAL A 82 19.46 2.25 12.71
C VAL A 82 19.92 0.85 12.32
N ASP A 83 19.30 -0.18 12.91
CA ASP A 83 19.61 -1.58 12.60
C ASP A 83 18.43 -2.32 11.95
N GLY A 84 18.68 -3.57 11.54
CA GLY A 84 17.66 -4.40 10.88
C GLY A 84 16.51 -4.83 11.79
N SER A 85 16.62 -4.72 13.11
CA SER A 85 15.48 -4.93 14.00
C SER A 85 14.53 -3.72 13.97
N MET A 86 15.08 -2.50 13.97
CA MET A 86 14.31 -1.26 13.85
C MET A 86 13.56 -1.18 12.51
N LEU A 87 14.20 -1.61 11.41
CA LEU A 87 13.53 -1.67 10.10
C LEU A 87 12.38 -2.68 10.10
N ARG A 88 12.61 -3.90 10.63
CA ARG A 88 11.56 -4.94 10.68
C ARG A 88 10.34 -4.47 11.46
N GLU A 89 10.55 -3.85 12.61
CA GLU A 89 9.45 -3.27 13.39
C GLU A 89 8.75 -2.11 12.66
N ALA A 90 9.51 -1.29 11.93
CA ALA A 90 8.94 -0.17 11.18
C ALA A 90 8.10 -0.60 9.96
N ILE A 91 8.44 -1.72 9.31
CA ILE A 91 7.70 -2.23 8.14
C ILE A 91 6.55 -3.17 8.49
N GLU A 92 6.57 -3.79 9.68
CA GLU A 92 5.59 -4.79 10.13
C GLU A 92 4.12 -4.37 9.91
N PRO A 93 3.70 -3.12 10.19
CA PRO A 93 2.31 -2.71 9.96
C PRO A 93 1.87 -2.77 8.49
N TYR A 94 2.82 -2.64 7.56
CA TYR A 94 2.56 -2.65 6.13
C TYR A 94 2.57 -4.07 5.55
N GLU A 95 3.34 -4.99 6.14
CA GLU A 95 3.33 -6.41 5.76
C GLU A 95 2.06 -7.11 6.26
N ASN A 96 1.59 -6.76 7.46
CA ASN A 96 0.49 -7.43 8.14
C ASN A 96 -0.87 -6.72 7.99
N ILE A 97 -1.01 -5.80 7.03
CA ILE A 97 -2.20 -4.91 6.95
C ILE A 97 -3.52 -5.67 6.85
N GLN A 98 -3.55 -6.81 6.14
CA GLN A 98 -4.76 -7.63 6.01
C GLN A 98 -5.14 -8.30 7.32
N ASP A 99 -4.15 -8.76 8.09
CA ASP A 99 -4.40 -9.42 9.36
C ASP A 99 -4.77 -8.40 10.45
N ILE A 100 -4.19 -7.19 10.40
CA ILE A 100 -4.61 -6.05 11.22
C ILE A 100 -6.09 -5.72 11.00
N GLU A 101 -6.57 -5.67 9.74
CA GLU A 101 -7.97 -5.35 9.47
C GLU A 101 -8.92 -6.46 9.94
N LYS A 102 -8.57 -7.74 9.73
CA LYS A 102 -9.34 -8.87 10.28
C LYS A 102 -9.41 -8.82 11.80
N GLU A 103 -8.29 -8.51 12.44
CA GLU A 103 -8.21 -8.45 13.90
C GLU A 103 -9.03 -7.29 14.46
N LYS A 104 -9.02 -6.13 13.77
CA LYS A 104 -9.89 -5.01 14.06
C LYS A 104 -11.38 -5.39 13.97
N GLU A 105 -11.80 -6.09 12.91
CA GLU A 105 -13.17 -6.60 12.81
C GLU A 105 -13.52 -7.55 13.96
N ARG A 106 -12.59 -8.43 14.34
CA ARG A 106 -12.75 -9.37 15.47
C ARG A 106 -12.97 -8.60 16.78
N ILE A 107 -12.15 -7.59 17.06
CA ILE A 107 -12.25 -6.75 18.27
C ILE A 107 -13.60 -6.01 18.30
N ILE A 108 -14.03 -5.43 17.18
CA ILE A 108 -15.33 -4.74 17.10
C ILE A 108 -16.48 -5.69 17.46
N LYS A 109 -16.51 -6.90 16.89
CA LYS A 109 -17.53 -7.91 17.21
C LYS A 109 -17.53 -8.29 18.70
N GLN A 110 -16.35 -8.38 19.31
CA GLN A 110 -16.24 -8.65 20.75
C GLN A 110 -16.76 -7.49 21.59
N LEU A 111 -16.47 -6.25 21.21
CA LEU A 111 -17.00 -5.06 21.90
C LEU A 111 -18.52 -4.98 21.79
N GLU A 112 -19.10 -5.30 20.63
CA GLU A 112 -20.55 -5.36 20.45
C GLU A 112 -21.19 -6.44 21.32
N ALA A 113 -20.57 -7.62 21.43
CA ALA A 113 -21.04 -8.67 22.31
C ALA A 113 -21.00 -8.27 23.80
N VAL A 114 -19.91 -7.61 24.22
CA VAL A 114 -19.79 -7.08 25.60
C VAL A 114 -20.86 -6.02 25.86
N LYS A 115 -21.08 -5.09 24.91
CA LYS A 115 -22.13 -4.08 25.03
C LYS A 115 -23.51 -4.72 25.18
N ALA A 116 -23.85 -5.70 24.34
CA ALA A 116 -25.12 -6.41 24.44
C ALA A 116 -25.28 -7.13 25.79
N ALA A 117 -24.19 -7.70 26.33
CA ALA A 117 -24.20 -8.28 27.66
C ALA A 117 -24.46 -7.23 28.75
N CYS A 118 -23.85 -6.04 28.64
CA CYS A 118 -24.14 -4.92 29.53
C CYS A 118 -25.60 -4.47 29.44
N ASP A 119 -26.16 -4.37 28.23
CA ASP A 119 -27.57 -3.98 28.03
C ASP A 119 -28.53 -4.97 28.69
N VAL A 120 -28.24 -6.28 28.62
CA VAL A 120 -29.02 -7.32 29.33
C VAL A 120 -28.96 -7.12 30.84
N LEU A 121 -27.76 -6.86 31.39
CA LEU A 121 -27.60 -6.62 32.82
C LEU A 121 -28.34 -5.35 33.29
N ILE A 122 -28.35 -4.30 32.47
CA ILE A 122 -29.10 -3.07 32.75
C ILE A 122 -30.61 -3.39 32.84
N LEU A 123 -31.15 -4.10 31.84
CA LEU A 123 -32.57 -4.49 31.83
C LEU A 123 -32.95 -5.36 33.04
N GLU A 124 -32.04 -6.23 33.51
CA GLU A 124 -32.26 -7.00 34.72
C GLU A 124 -32.33 -6.13 35.98
N VAL A 125 -31.43 -5.15 36.09
CA VAL A 125 -31.41 -4.20 37.22
C VAL A 125 -32.70 -3.40 37.24
N ASP A 126 -33.08 -2.84 36.10
CA ASP A 126 -34.31 -2.06 35.96
C ASP A 126 -35.52 -2.90 36.35
N ARG A 127 -35.65 -4.12 35.82
CA ARG A 127 -36.77 -5.02 36.15
C ARG A 127 -36.84 -5.40 37.64
N LYS A 128 -35.69 -5.63 38.29
CA LYS A 128 -35.64 -6.14 39.68
C LYS A 128 -35.71 -5.04 40.73
N PHE A 129 -35.15 -3.86 40.44
CA PHE A 129 -34.89 -2.84 41.45
C PHE A 129 -35.52 -1.48 41.16
N ILE A 130 -36.04 -1.24 39.94
CA ILE A 130 -36.68 0.02 39.57
C ILE A 130 -38.14 -0.27 39.19
N LYS A 131 -39.07 0.23 40.00
CA LYS A 131 -40.51 0.25 39.71
C LYS A 131 -40.91 1.58 39.13
#